data_AF-A0A0F9DGE9-F1
#
_entry.id   AF-A0A0F9DGE9-F1
#
_cell.length_a   1.000
_cell.length_b   1.000
_cell.length_c   1.000
_cell.angle_alpha   90.00
_cell.angle_beta   90.00
_cell.angle_gamma   90.00
#
_symmetry.space_group_name_H-M   'P 1'
#
loop_
_entity.id
_entity.type
_entity.pdbx_description
1 polymer ?
#
loop_
_entity_poly.entity_id
_entity_poly.type
_entity_poly.pdbx_seq_one_letter_code
_entity_poly.pdbx_strand_id
1 'polypeptide(L)'
;MATIKRGKILRADNALWDGKTKTATREDATGGTITGLTVGDFVDVLQVFGDGDTYTVATIASALNFIGASNNMTLRWSSGTWVIDSNVTIPANLANHITGGCVFAISTGVTLTFSGPVHVDFSTSTGTG
;
A
#
# COMPACT_ATOMS: atom_id res chain seq x y z
N MET A 1 30.74 -20.30 15.77
CA MET A 1 29.26 -20.30 15.75
C MET A 1 28.82 -18.93 15.26
N ALA A 2 28.28 -18.83 14.03
CA ALA A 2 27.83 -17.54 13.52
C ALA A 2 26.57 -17.10 14.27
N THR A 3 26.57 -15.91 14.84
CA THR A 3 25.39 -15.36 15.51
C THR A 3 24.40 -14.94 14.43
N ILE A 4 23.31 -15.68 14.26
CA ILE A 4 22.23 -15.32 13.33
C ILE A 4 21.43 -14.18 13.97
N LYS A 5 21.56 -12.97 13.42
CA LYS A 5 20.70 -11.83 13.77
C LYS A 5 19.53 -11.78 12.80
N ARG A 6 18.31 -11.98 13.30
CA ARG A 6 17.07 -11.79 12.53
C ARG A 6 16.53 -10.38 12.81
N GLY A 7 16.32 -9.59 11.76
CA GLY A 7 15.69 -8.28 11.87
C GLY A 7 14.22 -8.39 12.28
N LYS A 8 13.71 -7.35 12.96
CA LYS A 8 12.27 -7.18 13.17
C LYS A 8 11.59 -6.90 11.81
N ILE A 9 10.28 -7.15 11.75
CA ILE A 9 9.45 -6.74 10.62
C ILE A 9 9.45 -5.20 10.56
N LEU A 10 9.74 -4.65 9.38
CA LEU A 10 9.70 -3.23 9.04
C LEU A 10 8.54 -2.95 8.08
N ARG A 11 8.18 -1.68 7.87
CA ARG A 11 7.16 -1.30 6.87
C ARG A 11 7.55 -1.78 5.46
N ALA A 12 8.84 -1.83 5.14
CA ALA A 12 9.33 -2.37 3.88
C ALA A 12 8.99 -3.85 3.66
N ASP A 13 8.76 -4.64 4.73
CA ASP A 13 8.29 -6.02 4.58
C ASP A 13 6.86 -6.09 4.00
N ASN A 14 6.08 -4.99 4.03
CA ASN A 14 4.80 -4.91 3.32
C ASN A 14 4.97 -4.87 1.79
N ALA A 15 6.16 -4.49 1.28
CA ALA A 15 6.46 -4.56 -0.14
C ALA A 15 6.54 -6.01 -0.66
N LEU A 16 6.69 -6.97 0.24
CA LEU A 16 6.83 -8.40 -0.10
C LEU A 16 5.50 -9.07 -0.45
N TRP A 17 4.37 -8.39 -0.23
CA TRP A 17 3.06 -8.91 -0.59
C TRP A 17 2.31 -8.02 -1.58
N ASP A 18 1.87 -8.65 -2.66
CA ASP A 18 1.29 -8.02 -3.84
C ASP A 18 -0.25 -8.11 -3.88
N GLY A 19 -0.86 -8.67 -2.84
CA GLY A 19 -2.31 -8.85 -2.74
C GLY A 19 -2.86 -10.14 -3.35
N LYS A 20 -2.06 -10.93 -4.08
CA LYS A 20 -2.58 -12.04 -4.90
C LYS A 20 -2.43 -13.42 -4.25
N THR A 21 -1.29 -13.69 -3.62
CA THR A 21 -1.01 -14.98 -2.98
C THR A 21 -0.91 -14.81 -1.47
N LYS A 22 -1.49 -15.70 -0.65
CA LYS A 22 -1.51 -15.53 0.83
C LYS A 22 -0.14 -15.67 1.51
N THR A 23 0.93 -15.75 0.73
CA THR A 23 2.30 -15.96 1.20
C THR A 23 3.27 -15.02 0.51
N ALA A 24 4.25 -14.53 1.25
CA ALA A 24 5.36 -13.72 0.75
C ALA A 24 6.68 -14.47 0.97
N THR A 25 7.69 -14.20 0.13
CA THR A 25 9.02 -14.80 0.24
C THR A 25 10.07 -13.71 0.43
N ARG A 26 11.01 -13.92 1.36
CA ARG A 26 12.16 -13.04 1.55
C ARG A 26 13.45 -13.82 1.77
N GLU A 27 14.58 -13.17 1.54
CA GLU A 27 15.88 -13.73 1.85
C GLU A 27 16.07 -13.84 3.37
N ASP A 28 16.63 -14.95 3.83
CA ASP A 28 16.95 -15.19 5.22
C ASP A 28 18.40 -14.82 5.53
N ALA A 29 18.76 -14.84 6.81
CA ALA A 29 20.09 -14.43 7.27
C ALA A 29 21.23 -15.39 6.84
N THR A 30 20.94 -16.44 6.09
CA THR A 30 21.92 -17.38 5.54
C THR A 30 22.07 -17.26 4.01
N GLY A 31 21.34 -16.33 3.38
CA GLY A 31 21.26 -16.20 1.92
C GLY A 31 20.29 -17.18 1.26
N GLY A 32 19.51 -17.92 2.07
CA GLY A 32 18.41 -18.75 1.60
C GLY A 32 17.12 -17.94 1.50
N THR A 33 16.01 -18.56 1.13
CA THR A 33 14.69 -17.92 1.14
C THR A 33 13.77 -18.56 2.17
N ILE A 34 12.91 -17.74 2.77
CA ILE A 34 11.82 -18.20 3.63
C ILE A 34 10.49 -17.70 3.06
N THR A 35 9.53 -18.61 2.92
CA THR A 35 8.15 -18.31 2.52
C THR A 35 7.25 -18.44 3.74
N GLY A 36 6.39 -17.44 3.97
CA GLY A 36 5.47 -17.42 5.10
C GLY A 36 4.22 -16.61 4.80
N LEU A 37 3.29 -16.55 5.76
CA LEU A 37 2.12 -15.68 5.66
C LEU A 37 2.53 -14.21 5.55
N THR A 38 1.68 -13.44 4.89
CA THR A 38 1.92 -12.04 4.59
C THR A 38 1.77 -11.17 5.84
N VAL A 39 2.51 -10.08 5.89
CA VAL A 39 2.39 -9.11 6.98
C VAL A 39 1.25 -8.15 6.66
N GLY A 40 0.18 -8.23 7.46
CA GLY A 40 -1.04 -7.44 7.26
C GLY A 40 -2.01 -8.06 6.26
N ASP A 41 -3.21 -7.48 6.21
CA ASP A 41 -4.33 -7.82 5.33
C ASP A 41 -4.57 -6.75 4.24
N PHE A 42 -3.58 -5.88 4.02
CA PHE A 42 -3.62 -4.76 3.08
C PHE A 42 -2.37 -4.71 2.19
N VAL A 43 -2.53 -4.12 1.02
CA VAL A 43 -1.45 -3.77 0.09
C VAL A 43 -1.08 -2.31 0.26
N ASP A 44 0.15 -2.02 0.66
CA ASP A 44 0.68 -0.66 0.70
C ASP A 44 1.06 -0.24 -0.73
N VAL A 45 0.21 0.57 -1.35
CA VAL A 45 0.30 0.93 -2.78
C VAL A 45 1.65 1.55 -3.12
N LEU A 46 2.17 2.39 -2.22
CA LEU A 46 3.45 3.07 -2.41
C LEU A 46 4.63 2.10 -2.30
N GLN A 47 4.63 1.25 -1.27
CA GLN A 47 5.74 0.32 -1.04
C GLN A 47 5.83 -0.74 -2.13
N VAL A 48 4.69 -1.22 -2.63
CA VAL A 48 4.64 -2.33 -3.60
C VAL A 48 4.78 -1.83 -5.05
N PHE A 49 4.15 -0.71 -5.41
CA PHE A 49 4.08 -0.25 -6.80
C PHE A 49 4.74 1.10 -7.06
N GLY A 50 5.16 1.81 -6.01
CA GLY A 50 5.78 3.13 -6.09
C GLY A 50 7.23 3.16 -5.63
N ASP A 51 7.87 2.00 -5.44
CA ASP A 51 9.24 1.87 -4.92
C ASP A 51 9.47 2.58 -3.57
N GLY A 52 8.40 2.84 -2.83
CA GLY A 52 8.44 3.54 -1.54
C GLY A 52 8.41 5.07 -1.62
N ASP A 53 8.57 5.68 -2.79
CA ASP A 53 8.74 7.14 -2.95
C ASP A 53 7.95 7.77 -4.12
N THR A 54 7.28 6.98 -4.96
CA THR A 54 6.57 7.44 -6.15
C THR A 54 5.07 7.58 -5.90
N TYR A 55 4.61 8.81 -5.67
CA TYR A 55 3.21 9.14 -5.32
C TYR A 55 2.40 9.64 -6.54
N THR A 56 2.14 8.77 -7.53
CA THR A 56 1.52 9.19 -8.81
C THR A 56 0.34 8.32 -9.23
N VAL A 57 -0.49 8.81 -10.17
CA VAL A 57 -1.52 7.97 -10.82
C VAL A 57 -0.95 6.74 -11.51
N ALA A 58 0.25 6.82 -12.10
CA ALA A 58 0.87 5.66 -12.72
C ALA A 58 1.09 4.52 -11.71
N THR A 59 1.51 4.85 -10.48
CA THR A 59 1.63 3.90 -9.37
C THR A 59 0.28 3.27 -9.01
N ILE A 60 -0.79 4.07 -8.98
CA ILE A 60 -2.15 3.58 -8.72
C ILE A 60 -2.59 2.63 -9.85
N ALA A 61 -2.39 3.02 -11.10
CA ALA A 61 -2.76 2.21 -12.26
C ALA A 61 -2.02 0.87 -12.28
N SER A 62 -0.73 0.86 -11.93
CA SER A 62 0.05 -0.38 -11.77
C SER A 62 -0.55 -1.29 -10.71
N ALA A 63 -0.94 -0.74 -9.55
CA ALA A 63 -1.59 -1.51 -8.50
C ALA A 63 -2.93 -2.11 -8.96
N LEU A 64 -3.79 -1.29 -9.58
CA LEU A 64 -5.10 -1.73 -10.07
C LEU A 64 -4.99 -2.82 -11.14
N ASN A 65 -4.06 -2.65 -12.10
CA ASN A 65 -3.82 -3.63 -13.16
C ASN A 65 -3.28 -4.95 -12.61
N PHE A 66 -2.38 -4.88 -11.62
CA PHE A 66 -1.77 -6.05 -11.00
C PHE A 66 -2.78 -6.86 -10.19
N ILE A 67 -3.52 -6.17 -9.31
CA ILE A 67 -4.53 -6.79 -8.44
C ILE A 67 -5.69 -7.34 -9.28
N GLY A 68 -6.12 -6.59 -10.29
CA GLY A 68 -7.21 -6.97 -11.17
C GLY A 68 -8.59 -6.99 -10.49
N ALA A 69 -9.61 -7.34 -11.27
CA ALA A 69 -11.01 -7.23 -10.85
C ALA A 69 -11.51 -8.36 -9.94
N SER A 70 -10.80 -9.49 -9.86
CA SER A 70 -11.27 -10.70 -9.16
C SER A 70 -10.80 -10.81 -7.71
N ASN A 71 -9.85 -9.97 -7.30
CA ASN A 71 -9.27 -10.02 -5.96
C ASN A 71 -9.92 -8.97 -5.06
N ASN A 72 -10.36 -9.38 -3.86
CA ASN A 72 -10.91 -8.49 -2.85
C ASN A 72 -9.85 -8.22 -1.78
N MET A 73 -9.49 -6.95 -1.55
CA MET A 73 -8.50 -6.58 -0.54
C MET A 73 -8.59 -5.11 -0.14
N THR A 74 -7.80 -4.74 0.87
CA THR A 74 -7.63 -3.35 1.30
C THR A 74 -6.38 -2.75 0.66
N LEU A 75 -6.52 -1.60 0.01
CA LEU A 75 -5.41 -0.73 -0.38
C LEU A 75 -5.10 0.22 0.77
N ARG A 76 -3.85 0.22 1.23
CA ARG A 76 -3.36 1.22 2.18
C ARG A 76 -2.66 2.34 1.43
N TRP A 77 -3.14 3.55 1.65
CA TRP A 77 -2.56 4.78 1.12
C TRP A 77 -1.57 5.34 2.11
N SER A 78 -0.28 5.25 1.78
CA SER A 78 0.79 5.82 2.57
C SER A 78 0.71 7.36 2.65
N SER A 79 1.12 7.90 3.79
CA SER A 79 1.19 9.35 4.05
C SER A 79 2.10 10.05 3.05
N GLY A 80 1.68 11.22 2.54
CA GLY A 80 2.35 11.93 1.45
C GLY A 80 1.36 12.46 0.43
N THR A 81 1.87 13.18 -0.57
CA THR A 81 1.04 13.83 -1.59
C THR A 81 0.97 12.97 -2.85
N TRP A 82 -0.18 12.34 -3.07
CA TRP A 82 -0.52 11.58 -4.28
C TRP A 82 -0.98 12.53 -5.38
N VAL A 83 -0.22 12.61 -6.46
CA VAL A 83 -0.52 13.46 -7.62
C VAL A 83 -1.48 12.73 -8.55
N ILE A 84 -2.67 13.31 -8.73
CA ILE A 84 -3.74 12.80 -9.60
C ILE A 84 -3.93 13.75 -10.77
N ASP A 85 -3.23 13.47 -11.87
CA ASP A 85 -3.22 14.26 -13.10
C ASP A 85 -4.14 13.73 -14.20
N SER A 86 -4.74 12.56 -13.99
CA SER A 86 -5.66 11.90 -14.91
C SER A 86 -6.75 11.15 -14.15
N ASN A 87 -7.91 10.97 -14.80
CA ASN A 87 -9.08 10.34 -14.18
C ASN A 87 -8.74 8.91 -13.76
N VAL A 88 -9.05 8.58 -12.51
CA VAL A 88 -8.83 7.24 -11.98
C VAL A 88 -10.01 6.81 -11.11
N THR A 89 -10.45 5.57 -11.33
CA THR A 89 -11.52 4.93 -10.56
C THR A 89 -10.96 3.69 -9.90
N ILE A 90 -11.00 3.68 -8.58
CA ILE A 90 -10.68 2.50 -7.77
C ILE A 90 -11.96 1.65 -7.66
N PRO A 91 -11.93 0.40 -8.13
CA PRO A 91 -13.12 -0.44 -8.25
C PRO A 91 -13.64 -0.92 -6.89
N ALA A 92 -14.90 -1.36 -6.86
CA ALA A 92 -15.64 -1.67 -5.64
C ALA A 92 -15.14 -2.92 -4.88
N ASN A 93 -14.37 -3.78 -5.54
CA ASN A 93 -13.71 -4.94 -4.91
C ASN A 93 -12.57 -4.53 -3.96
N LEU A 94 -12.14 -3.26 -4.00
CA LEU A 94 -11.04 -2.75 -3.19
C LEU A 94 -11.54 -1.80 -2.10
N ALA A 95 -11.26 -2.15 -0.85
CA ALA A 95 -11.43 -1.24 0.28
C ALA A 95 -10.23 -0.27 0.34
N ASN A 96 -10.45 0.96 0.81
CA ASN A 96 -9.42 1.99 0.85
C ASN A 96 -9.16 2.39 2.28
N HIS A 97 -7.93 2.22 2.75
CA HIS A 97 -7.46 2.70 4.04
C HIS A 97 -6.51 3.88 3.83
N ILE A 98 -7.03 5.08 4.09
CA ILE A 98 -6.30 6.33 3.94
C ILE A 98 -5.62 6.64 5.27
N THR A 99 -4.28 6.59 5.27
CA THR A 99 -3.52 6.87 6.50
C THR A 99 -3.41 8.36 6.78
N GLY A 100 -3.22 8.71 8.06
CA GLY A 100 -3.05 10.11 8.47
C GLY A 100 -1.88 10.77 7.73
N GLY A 101 -2.13 11.96 7.18
CA GLY A 101 -1.14 12.69 6.36
C GLY A 101 -1.10 12.30 4.88
N CYS A 102 -2.00 11.44 4.40
CA CYS A 102 -2.24 11.23 2.97
C CYS A 102 -3.02 12.40 2.37
N VAL A 103 -2.50 13.00 1.30
CA VAL A 103 -3.12 14.10 0.57
C VAL A 103 -3.26 13.69 -0.89
N PHE A 104 -4.47 13.82 -1.46
CA PHE A 104 -4.69 13.64 -2.90
C PHE A 104 -4.69 15.01 -3.58
N ALA A 105 -3.62 15.33 -4.32
CA ALA A 105 -3.52 16.54 -5.11
C ALA A 105 -4.12 16.29 -6.50
N ILE A 106 -5.38 16.69 -6.69
CA ILE A 106 -6.15 16.43 -7.92
C ILE A 106 -6.08 17.64 -8.84
N SER A 107 -5.63 17.42 -10.08
CA SER A 107 -5.59 18.45 -11.13
C SER A 107 -6.98 18.95 -11.50
N THR A 108 -7.08 20.19 -11.99
CA THR A 108 -8.36 20.80 -12.41
C THR A 108 -9.05 19.95 -13.48
N GLY A 109 -10.34 19.63 -13.25
CA GLY A 109 -11.14 18.83 -14.19
C GLY A 109 -10.89 17.33 -14.13
N VAL A 110 -10.00 16.87 -13.23
CA VAL A 110 -9.72 15.45 -13.00
C VAL A 110 -10.55 14.93 -11.82
N THR A 111 -10.86 13.64 -11.87
CA THR A 111 -11.61 12.93 -10.83
C THR A 111 -10.84 11.72 -10.30
N LEU A 112 -10.79 11.61 -8.98
CA LEU A 112 -10.43 10.40 -8.25
C LEU A 112 -11.72 9.82 -7.66
N THR A 113 -12.09 8.62 -8.10
CA THR A 113 -13.31 7.96 -7.66
C THR A 113 -12.97 6.72 -6.84
N PHE A 114 -13.56 6.61 -5.64
CA PHE A 114 -13.55 5.39 -4.85
C PHE A 114 -14.93 4.73 -4.95
N SER A 115 -15.00 3.60 -5.63
CA SER A 115 -16.27 2.85 -5.78
C SER A 115 -16.50 1.84 -4.65
N GLY A 116 -15.47 1.54 -3.85
CA GLY A 116 -15.52 0.64 -2.70
C GLY A 116 -15.53 1.39 -1.36
N PRO A 117 -15.52 0.65 -0.24
CA PRO A 117 -15.47 1.24 1.10
C PRO A 117 -14.23 2.13 1.30
N VAL A 118 -14.40 3.23 2.05
CA VAL A 118 -13.32 4.14 2.42
C VAL A 118 -13.24 4.27 3.93
N HIS A 119 -12.08 3.96 4.48
CA HIS A 119 -11.70 4.15 5.88
C HIS A 119 -10.57 5.18 5.95
N VAL A 120 -10.71 6.15 6.85
CA VAL A 120 -9.73 7.21 7.06
C VAL A 120 -9.23 7.14 8.49
N ASP A 121 -7.90 7.22 8.67
CA ASP A 121 -7.33 7.39 10.01
C ASP A 121 -7.73 8.77 10.55
N PHE A 122 -8.26 8.79 11.77
CA PHE A 122 -8.60 10.02 12.47
C PHE A 122 -7.49 10.35 13.47
N SER A 123 -6.81 11.50 13.31
CA SER A 123 -5.86 12.02 14.31
C SER A 123 -6.48 13.20 15.05
N THR A 124 -6.75 13.05 16.35
CA THR A 124 -7.25 14.11 17.25
C THR A 124 -6.16 14.72 18.12
N SER A 125 -4.90 14.78 17.69
CA SER A 125 -3.89 15.45 18.52
C SER A 125 -3.90 16.97 18.30
N THR A 126 -4.98 17.65 18.71
CA THR A 126 -4.85 19.01 19.23
C THR A 126 -4.47 18.91 20.70
N GLY A 127 -3.24 18.49 20.95
CA GLY A 127 -2.63 18.57 22.28
C GLY A 127 -2.20 20.00 22.55
N THR A 128 -3.11 20.84 23.01
CA THR A 128 -2.72 21.97 23.88
C THR A 128 -2.47 21.40 25.26
N GLY A 129 -1.20 21.15 25.56
CA GLY A 129 -0.67 20.91 26.91
C GLY A 129 0.29 22.02 27.28
#